data_AF-A0ABD3CX68-F1
#
_entry.id   AF-A0ABD3CX68-F1
#
_cell.length_a   1.000
_cell.length_b   1.000
_cell.length_c   1.000
_cell.angle_alpha   90.00
_cell.angle_beta   90.00
_cell.angle_gamma   90.00
#
_symmetry.space_group_name_H-M   'P 1'
#
loop_
_entity.id
_entity.type
_entity.pdbx_description
1 polymer ?
#
loop_
_entity_poly.entity_id
_entity_poly.type
_entity_poly.pdbx_seq_one_letter_code
_entity_poly.pdbx_strand_id
1 'polypeptide(L)' 'MLRSSLWLQFKPQQIAAGAAYLAAKFLNLNLASCHNIWNEFHTPPSVLRDVAHQLMELY' A
#
# COMPACT_ATOMS: atom_id res chain seq x y z
N MET A 1 16.98 -9.88 2.73
CA MET A 1 17.58 -8.82 1.90
C MET A 1 16.50 -8.00 1.19
N LEU A 2 15.41 -7.65 1.88
CA LEU A 2 14.17 -7.16 1.25
C LEU A 2 13.75 -5.75 1.73
N ARG A 3 14.14 -5.34 2.96
CA ARG A 3 13.85 -3.97 3.47
C ARG A 3 14.47 -2.85 2.63
N SER A 4 15.57 -3.11 1.92
CA SER A 4 16.30 -2.10 1.15
C SER A 4 15.76 -1.88 -0.26
N SER A 5 15.00 -2.82 -0.85
CA SER A 5 14.48 -2.65 -2.22
C SER A 5 13.20 -1.82 -2.29
N LEU A 6 12.37 -1.83 -1.24
CA LEU A 6 11.07 -1.14 -1.25
C LEU A 6 11.23 0.38 -1.43
N TRP A 7 12.19 0.96 -0.71
CA TRP A 7 12.53 2.40 -0.76
C TRP A 7 13.15 2.82 -2.10
N LEU A 8 13.68 1.87 -2.88
CA LEU A 8 14.23 2.12 -4.21
C LEU A 8 13.17 1.98 -5.31
N GLN A 9 12.12 1.18 -5.07
CA GLN A 9 11.08 0.87 -6.04
C GLN A 9 9.90 1.84 -6.00
N PHE A 10 9.59 2.41 -4.82
CA PHE A 10 8.37 3.18 -4.62
C PHE A 10 8.64 4.50 -3.89
N LYS A 11 7.84 5.52 -4.23
CA LYS A 11 7.87 6.81 -3.52
C LYS A 11 7.33 6.64 -2.09
N PRO A 12 7.78 7.46 -1.12
CA PRO A 12 7.30 7.39 0.26
C PRO A 12 5.77 7.43 0.39
N GLN A 13 5.09 8.25 -0.42
CA GLN A 13 3.62 8.33 -0.45
C GLN A 13 2.96 7.03 -0.91
N GLN A 14 3.54 6.33 -1.88
CA GLN A 14 3.05 5.03 -2.36
C GLN A 14 3.26 3.94 -1.31
N ILE A 15 4.38 3.99 -0.59
CA ILE A 15 4.68 3.09 0.53
C ILE A 15 3.65 3.28 1.66
N ALA A 16 3.40 4.54 2.05
CA ALA A 16 2.40 4.87 3.06
C ALA A 16 0.98 4.40 2.66
N ALA A 17 0.62 4.62 1.40
CA ALA A 17 -0.68 4.21 0.87
C ALA A 17 -0.83 2.67 0.83
N GLY A 18 0.21 1.96 0.39
CA GLY A 18 0.24 0.50 0.40
C GLY A 18 0.17 -0.08 1.81
N ALA A 19 0.85 0.54 2.78
CA ALA A 19 0.77 0.15 4.19
C ALA A 19 -0.63 0.39 4.78
N ALA A 20 -1.26 1.53 4.49
CA ALA A 20 -2.63 1.83 4.91
C ALA A 20 -3.65 0.84 4.31
N TYR A 21 -3.49 0.51 3.02
CA TYR A 21 -4.29 -0.52 2.33
C TYR A 21 -4.14 -1.89 2.99
N LEU A 22 -2.91 -2.31 3.26
CA LEU A 22 -2.62 -3.58 3.89
C LEU A 22 -3.22 -3.64 5.30
N ALA A 23 -3.02 -2.61 6.12
CA ALA A 23 -3.57 -2.54 7.47
C ALA A 23 -5.10 -2.63 7.47
N ALA A 24 -5.76 -1.88 6.60
CA ALA A 24 -7.21 -1.89 6.52
C ALA A 24 -7.77 -3.24 6.02
N LYS A 25 -7.06 -3.93 5.12
CA LYS A 25 -7.37 -5.31 4.73
C LYS A 25 -7.23 -6.28 5.91
N PHE A 26 -6.15 -6.19 6.70
CA PHE A 26 -5.96 -7.02 7.91
C PHE A 26 -7.05 -6.78 8.96
N LEU A 27 -7.51 -5.53 9.08
CA LEU A 27 -8.59 -5.14 9.99
C LEU A 27 -10.00 -5.44 9.42
N ASN A 28 -10.10 -6.04 8.23
CA ASN A 28 -11.36 -6.29 7.51
C ASN A 28 -12.24 -5.02 7.37
N LEU A 29 -11.61 -3.86 7.23
CA LEU A 29 -12.33 -2.60 7.03
C LEU A 29 -12.84 -2.52 5.59
N ASN A 30 -14.14 -2.27 5.43
CA ASN A 30 -14.72 -2.05 4.11
C ASN A 30 -14.43 -0.62 3.63
N LEU A 31 -13.35 -0.47 2.87
CA LEU A 31 -12.96 0.79 2.24
C LEU A 31 -13.66 1.04 0.91
N ALA A 32 -14.64 0.23 0.51
CA ALA A 32 -15.37 0.44 -0.74
C ALA A 32 -16.14 1.78 -0.74
N SER A 33 -16.63 2.23 0.42
CA SER A 33 -17.22 3.56 0.60
C SER A 33 -16.17 4.68 0.58
N CYS A 34 -14.93 4.32 0.89
CA CYS A 34 -13.75 5.18 0.89
C CYS A 34 -12.96 5.04 -0.42
N HIS A 35 -13.63 4.76 -1.53
CA HIS A 35 -13.00 4.64 -2.86
C HIS A 35 -12.10 5.83 -3.19
N ASN A 36 -12.40 7.01 -2.61
CA ASN A 36 -11.66 8.25 -2.80
C ASN A 36 -10.42 8.42 -1.90
N ILE A 37 -10.26 7.63 -0.83
CA ILE A 37 -9.06 7.70 0.03
C ILE A 37 -7.81 7.35 -0.77
N TRP A 38 -7.90 6.41 -1.72
CA TRP A 38 -6.76 6.01 -2.55
C TRP A 38 -6.35 7.10 -3.55
N ASN A 39 -7.30 7.91 -4.02
CA ASN A 39 -7.00 9.06 -4.88
C ASN A 39 -6.19 10.14 -4.12
N GLU A 40 -6.41 10.28 -2.82
CA GLU A 40 -5.71 11.24 -1.97
C GLU A 40 -4.21 10.96 -1.85
N PHE A 41 -3.81 9.69 -2.02
CA PHE A 41 -2.41 9.29 -2.10
C PHE A 41 -1.79 9.45 -3.49
N HIS A 42 -2.54 9.91 -4.50
CA HIS A 42 -2.11 10.02 -5.90
C HIS A 42 -1.46 8.71 -6.42
N THR A 43 -1.91 7.56 -5.91
CA THR A 43 -1.26 6.27 -6.17
C THR A 43 -2.21 5.36 -6.95
N PRO A 44 -1.76 4.79 -8.09
CA PRO A 44 -2.57 3.86 -8.85
C PRO A 44 -2.95 2.62 -8.03
N PRO A 45 -4.16 2.04 -8.23
CA PRO A 45 -4.56 0.81 -7.55
C PRO A 45 -3.63 -0.39 -7.77
N SER A 46 -2.94 -0.44 -8.91
CA SER A 46 -1.92 -1.47 -9.19
C SER A 46 -0.72 -1.34 -8.24
N VAL A 47 -0.17 -0.13 -8.13
CA VAL A 47 0.97 0.17 -7.25
C VAL A 47 0.64 -0.11 -5.78
N LEU A 48 -0.59 0.20 -5.34
CA LEU A 48 -1.05 -0.13 -3.98
C LEU A 48 -0.95 -1.63 -3.69
N ARG A 49 -1.36 -2.48 -4.63
CA ARG A 49 -1.30 -3.94 -4.47
C ARG A 49 0.15 -4.42 -4.49
N ASP A 50 0.97 -3.90 -5.38
CA ASP A 50 2.38 -4.30 -5.51
C ASP A 50 3.17 -3.96 -4.23
N VAL A 51 2.98 -2.75 -3.70
CA VAL A 51 3.57 -2.33 -2.41
C VAL A 51 3.05 -3.19 -1.27
N ALA A 52 1.74 -3.40 -1.19
CA ALA A 52 1.14 -4.20 -0.12
C ALA A 52 1.61 -5.67 -0.16
N HIS A 53 1.80 -6.24 -1.35
CA HIS A 53 2.35 -7.57 -1.54
C HIS A 53 3.80 -7.65 -1.04
N GLN A 54 4.67 -6.74 -1.48
CA GLN A 54 6.06 -6.70 -1.01
C GLN A 54 6.17 -6.43 0.50
N LEU A 55 5.26 -5.62 1.07
CA LEU A 55 5.19 -5.40 2.52
C LEU A 55 4.80 -6.67 3.27
N MET A 56 3.95 -7.51 2.69
CA MET A 56 3.53 -8.79 3.28
C MET A 56 4.66 -9.83 3.23
N GLU A 57 5.47 -9.84 2.16
CA GLU A 57 6.65 -10.73 2.03
C GLU A 57 7.80 -10.39 3.00
N LEU A 58 7.74 -9.24 3.69
CA LEU A 58 8.71 -8.85 4.72
C LEU A 58 8.46 -9.52 6.09
N TYR A 59 7.30 -10.17 6.26
CA TYR A 59 6.87 -10.87 7.47
C TYR A 59 6.73 -12.37 7.21
#